data_AF-A0A8X6FV89-F1
#
_entry.id   AF-A0A8X6FV89-F1
#
_cell.length_a   1.000
_cell.length_b   1.000
_cell.length_c   1.000
_cell.angle_alpha   90.00
_cell.angle_beta   90.00
_cell.angle_gamma   90.00
#
_symmetry.space_group_name_H-M   'P 1'
#
loop_
_entity.id
_entity.type
_entity.pdbx_description
1 polymer ?
#
loop_
_entity_poly.entity_id
_entity_poly.type
_entity_poly.pdbx_seq_one_letter_code
_entity_poly.pdbx_strand_id
1 'polypeptide(L)'
;NLPGVNVWCGLSSRGLIGPFRFEGTVTGINYLTMLADSIFPAIRALYGNDEFYFQQDGAPPHYHRDVRAYLDQNLSGQWIGRRGLKFNFVEQ
;
A
#
# COMPACT_ATOMS: atom_id res chain seq x y z
N ASN A 1 12.52 -3.32 -26.30
CA ASN A 1 11.90 -3.16 -24.97
C ASN A 1 11.42 -4.51 -24.49
N LEU A 2 12.12 -5.11 -23.51
CA LEU A 2 11.60 -6.26 -22.80
C LEU A 2 10.33 -5.82 -22.04
N PRO A 3 9.30 -6.68 -21.90
CA PRO A 3 8.14 -6.33 -21.09
C PRO A 3 8.60 -6.05 -19.65
N GLY A 4 8.33 -4.83 -19.17
CA GLY A 4 8.61 -4.46 -17.79
C GLY A 4 7.72 -5.25 -16.83
N VAL A 5 8.27 -5.66 -15.69
CA VAL A 5 7.50 -6.29 -14.62
C VAL A 5 7.26 -5.26 -13.53
N ASN A 6 6.00 -5.06 -13.17
CA ASN A 6 5.63 -4.23 -12.03
C ASN A 6 5.54 -5.10 -10.78
N VAL A 7 6.19 -4.66 -9.70
CA VAL A 7 6.19 -5.35 -8.41
C VAL A 7 5.89 -4.38 -7.29
N TRP A 8 5.23 -4.86 -6.26
CA TRP A 8 5.16 -4.23 -4.96
C TRP A 8 6.11 -4.93 -3.99
N CYS A 9 6.82 -4.16 -3.19
CA CYS A 9 7.58 -4.66 -2.04
C CYS A 9 7.46 -3.65 -0.90
N GLY A 10 7.24 -4.15 0.30
CA GLY A 10 7.24 -3.36 1.53
C GLY A 10 8.52 -3.61 2.32
N LEU A 11 9.01 -2.58 2.99
CA LEU A 11 10.08 -2.70 3.98
C LEU A 11 9.50 -2.41 5.36
N SER A 12 9.91 -3.20 6.34
CA SER A 12 9.46 -3.06 7.72
C SER A 12 10.61 -3.36 8.68
N SER A 13 10.43 -3.00 9.95
CA SER A 13 11.38 -3.36 11.01
C SER A 13 11.51 -4.88 11.21
N ARG A 14 10.54 -5.66 10.72
CA ARG A 14 10.55 -7.14 10.74
C ARG A 14 11.07 -7.77 9.44
N GLY A 15 11.50 -6.95 8.49
CA GLY A 15 12.07 -7.40 7.22
C GLY A 15 11.27 -6.97 6.00
N LEU A 16 11.47 -7.68 4.89
CA LEU A 16 10.78 -7.42 3.62
C LEU A 16 9.41 -8.09 3.59
N ILE A 17 8.44 -7.41 2.98
CA ILE A 17 7.09 -7.92 2.73
C ILE A 17 6.91 -7.99 1.20
N GLY A 18 6.57 -9.18 0.68
CA GLY A 18 6.53 -9.44 -0.77
C GLY A 18 7.82 -10.12 -1.27
N PRO A 19 8.13 -10.03 -2.58
CA PRO A 19 7.49 -9.20 -3.61
C PRO A 19 6.13 -9.73 -4.08
N PHE A 20 5.21 -8.81 -4.43
CA PHE A 20 3.95 -9.14 -5.12
C PHE A 20 3.97 -8.61 -6.53
N ARG A 21 3.73 -9.48 -7.51
CA ARG A 21 3.78 -9.12 -8.93
C ARG A 21 2.43 -8.62 -9.41
N PHE A 22 2.43 -7.56 -10.19
CA PHE A 22 1.28 -7.15 -10.99
C PHE A 22 1.41 -7.71 -12.41
N GLU A 23 0.30 -8.24 -12.92
CA GLU A 23 0.18 -8.56 -14.33
C GLU A 23 -0.24 -7.29 -15.09
N GLY A 24 0.67 -6.77 -15.92
CA GLY A 24 0.46 -5.57 -16.72
C GLY A 24 0.59 -4.25 -15.95
N THR A 25 -0.14 -3.23 -16.40
CA THR A 25 -0.07 -1.87 -15.85
C THR A 25 -0.74 -1.78 -14.49
N VAL A 26 -0.09 -1.11 -13.54
CA VAL A 26 -0.67 -0.82 -12.23
C VAL A 26 -1.72 0.29 -12.35
N THR A 27 -2.92 0.00 -11.87
CA THR A 27 -4.10 0.87 -11.82
C THR A 27 -4.58 0.99 -10.38
N GLY A 28 -5.40 1.99 -10.06
CA GLY A 28 -5.98 2.08 -8.72
C GLY A 28 -6.79 0.86 -8.32
N ILE A 29 -7.45 0.20 -9.28
CA ILE A 29 -8.31 -0.95 -9.04
C ILE A 29 -7.47 -2.20 -8.71
N ASN A 30 -6.52 -2.58 -9.58
CA ASN A 30 -5.71 -3.78 -9.30
C ASN A 30 -4.74 -3.56 -8.13
N TYR A 31 -4.34 -2.32 -7.84
CA TYR A 31 -3.61 -1.98 -6.63
C TYR A 31 -4.46 -2.20 -5.38
N LEU A 32 -5.73 -1.75 -5.38
CA LEU A 32 -6.66 -2.01 -4.28
C LEU A 32 -6.87 -3.51 -4.07
N THR A 33 -7.11 -4.28 -5.13
CA THR A 33 -7.25 -5.74 -5.05
C THR A 33 -6.00 -6.38 -4.43
N MET A 34 -4.80 -5.99 -4.89
CA MET A 34 -3.54 -6.49 -4.34
C MET A 34 -3.36 -6.12 -2.85
N LEU A 35 -3.75 -4.91 -2.46
CA LEU A 35 -3.71 -4.47 -1.06
C LEU A 35 -4.58 -5.36 -0.18
N ALA A 36 -5.83 -5.57 -0.57
CA ALA A 36 -6.82 -6.29 0.22
C ALA A 36 -6.53 -7.80 0.27
N ASP A 37 -6.20 -8.39 -0.86
CA ASP A 37 -6.18 -9.85 -1.00
C ASP A 37 -4.81 -10.45 -0.68
N SER A 38 -3.72 -9.66 -0.73
CA SER A 38 -2.35 -10.18 -0.62
C SER A 38 -1.49 -9.40 0.37
N ILE A 39 -1.36 -8.08 0.21
CA ILE A 39 -0.41 -7.29 0.99
C ILE A 39 -0.83 -7.19 2.46
N PHE A 40 -2.06 -6.78 2.78
CA PHE A 40 -2.50 -6.65 4.17
C PHE A 40 -2.59 -7.97 4.92
N PRO A 41 -3.05 -9.09 4.32
CA PRO A 41 -2.89 -10.40 4.93
C PRO A 41 -1.43 -10.73 5.27
N ALA A 42 -0.47 -10.44 4.38
CA ALA A 42 0.95 -10.68 4.65
C ALA A 42 1.50 -9.79 5.77
N ILE A 43 1.13 -8.51 5.80
CA ILE A 43 1.51 -7.60 6.90
C ILE A 43 0.94 -8.11 8.23
N ARG A 44 -0.35 -8.45 8.28
CA ARG A 44 -1.00 -8.97 9.49
C ARG A 44 -0.39 -10.29 9.94
N ALA A 45 0.03 -11.16 9.03
CA ALA A 45 0.76 -12.39 9.38
C ALA A 45 2.12 -12.09 10.02
N LEU A 46 2.82 -11.04 9.56
CA LEU A 46 4.13 -10.63 10.09
C LEU A 46 4.03 -9.90 11.43
N TYR A 47 2.98 -9.11 11.63
CA TYR A 47 2.80 -8.27 12.83
C TYR A 47 1.88 -8.91 13.89
N GLY A 48 1.05 -9.87 13.52
CA GLY A 48 0.06 -10.46 14.42
C GLY A 48 -0.93 -9.40 14.91
N ASN A 49 -0.95 -9.19 16.23
CA ASN A 49 -1.79 -8.18 16.89
C ASN A 49 -1.07 -6.84 17.11
N ASP A 50 0.19 -6.72 16.70
CA ASP A 50 0.94 -5.47 16.89
C ASP A 50 0.48 -4.40 15.91
N GLU A 51 0.40 -3.17 16.40
CA GLU A 51 0.06 -2.02 15.56
C GLU A 51 1.17 -1.71 14.55
N PHE A 52 0.79 -1.26 13.36
CA PHE A 52 1.70 -0.78 12.33
C PHE A 52 1.14 0.44 11.62
N TYR A 53 2.01 1.28 11.09
CA TYR A 53 1.65 2.37 10.19
C TYR A 53 1.99 1.99 8.76
N PHE A 54 1.04 2.19 7.85
CA PHE A 54 1.26 1.96 6.42
C PHE A 54 1.60 3.27 5.70
N GLN A 55 2.72 3.31 4.97
CA GLN A 55 3.12 4.49 4.18
C GLN A 55 3.26 4.13 2.71
N GLN A 56 2.73 5.00 1.83
CA GLN A 56 2.87 4.89 0.38
C GLN A 56 3.10 6.26 -0.27
N ASP A 57 3.69 6.25 -1.47
CA ASP A 57 3.98 7.48 -2.23
C ASP A 57 2.72 8.07 -2.92
N GLY A 58 2.92 9.18 -3.63
CA GLY A 58 1.88 9.88 -4.35
C GLY A 58 1.60 9.39 -5.78
N ALA A 59 1.97 8.15 -6.16
CA ALA A 59 1.75 7.64 -7.51
C ALA A 59 0.24 7.52 -7.85
N PRO A 60 -0.16 7.68 -9.13
CA PRO A 60 -1.57 7.65 -9.55
C PRO A 60 -2.41 6.48 -9.02
N PRO A 61 -1.91 5.23 -8.99
CA PRO A 61 -2.65 4.13 -8.40
C PRO A 61 -2.86 4.27 -6.89
N HIS A 62 -1.89 4.84 -6.17
CA HIS A 62 -1.87 4.90 -4.71
C HIS A 62 -2.82 5.97 -4.13
N TYR A 63 -3.03 7.10 -4.83
CA TYR A 63 -4.01 8.12 -4.39
C TYR A 63 -5.41 7.97 -5.00
N HIS A 64 -5.66 6.88 -5.74
CA HIS A 64 -6.99 6.56 -6.26
C HIS A 64 -8.05 6.63 -5.13
N ARG A 65 -9.24 7.16 -5.43
CA ARG A 65 -10.28 7.42 -4.41
C ARG A 65 -10.59 6.18 -3.59
N ASP A 66 -10.81 5.06 -4.27
CA ASP A 66 -11.25 3.82 -3.62
C ASP A 66 -10.13 3.16 -2.79
N VAL A 67 -8.86 3.36 -3.19
CA VAL A 67 -7.69 2.93 -2.40
C VAL A 67 -7.66 3.71 -1.09
N ARG A 68 -7.78 5.04 -1.14
CA ARG A 68 -7.78 5.86 0.08
C ARG A 68 -8.96 5.53 0.99
N ALA A 69 -10.16 5.39 0.43
CA ALA A 69 -11.34 4.99 1.20
C ALA A 69 -11.15 3.62 1.88
N TYR A 70 -10.52 2.67 1.20
CA TYR A 70 -10.18 1.37 1.78
C TYR A 70 -9.18 1.51 2.94
N LEU A 71 -8.12 2.29 2.77
CA LEU A 71 -7.12 2.54 3.82
C LEU A 71 -7.72 3.24 5.05
N ASP A 72 -8.58 4.24 4.83
CA ASP A 72 -9.30 4.94 5.90
C ASP A 72 -10.18 3.99 6.71
N GLN A 73 -10.87 3.06 6.05
CA GLN A 73 -11.74 2.06 6.70
C GLN A 73 -10.96 0.98 7.44
N ASN A 74 -9.80 0.56 6.93
CA ASN A 74 -9.09 -0.63 7.43
C ASN A 74 -7.94 -0.33 8.39
N LEU A 75 -7.41 0.89 8.39
CA LEU A 75 -6.26 1.25 9.21
C LEU A 75 -6.57 2.32 10.26
N SER A 76 -7.83 2.74 10.45
CA SER A 76 -8.25 3.63 11.56
C SER A 76 -7.35 4.88 11.76
N GLY A 77 -6.79 5.44 10.68
CA GLY A 77 -5.86 6.57 10.72
C GLY A 77 -4.38 6.22 10.89
N GLN A 78 -4.02 4.94 10.83
CA GLN A 78 -2.65 4.39 10.85
C GLN A 78 -2.09 4.26 9.42
N TRP A 79 -2.36 5.23 8.54
CA TRP A 79 -1.74 5.27 7.21
C TRP A 79 -1.36 6.68 6.78
N ILE A 80 -0.28 6.78 6.00
CA ILE A 80 0.33 8.02 5.53
C ILE A 80 0.45 7.96 4.00
N GLY A 81 0.02 9.02 3.33
CA GLY A 81 0.16 9.15 1.88
C GLY A 81 -0.50 10.42 1.35
N ARG A 82 -0.36 10.64 0.04
CA ARG A 82 -0.92 11.83 -0.62
C ARG A 82 -2.44 11.89 -0.46
N ARG A 83 -2.95 12.97 0.17
CA ARG A 83 -4.37 13.17 0.52
C ARG A 83 -4.94 12.12 1.49
N GLY A 84 -4.10 11.60 2.40
CA GLY A 84 -4.55 10.88 3.59
C GLY A 84 -5.11 11.81 4.67
N LEU A 85 -6.01 11.30 5.51
CA LEU A 85 -6.82 12.11 6.43
C LEU A 85 -6.09 12.63 7.67
N LYS A 86 -4.81 12.27 7.89
CA LYS A 86 -4.01 12.83 8.98
C LYS A 86 -2.57 13.09 8.51
N PHE A 87 -2.12 14.31 8.82
CA PHE A 87 -0.79 14.89 8.60
C PHE A 87 -0.53 15.45 7.19
N ASN A 88 -0.54 16.79 7.12
CA ASN A 88 0.12 17.56 6.08
C ASN A 88 1.63 17.28 6.18
N PHE A 89 2.14 16.29 5.46
CA PHE A 89 3.57 16.23 5.18
C PHE A 89 3.88 17.23 4.07
N VAL A 90 4.79 18.16 4.36
CA VAL A 90 5.53 18.93 3.37
C VAL A 90 6.56 17.96 2.78
N GLU A 91 6.49 17.70 1.47
CA GLU A 91 7.56 17.00 0.74
C GLU A 91 8.85 17.83 0.88
N GLN A 92 9.97 17.19 1.21
CA GLN A 92 11.29 17.68 0.80
C GLN A 92 11.53 17.23 -0.64
#